data_AF-D7G2D7-F1
#
_entry.id   AF-D7G2D7-F1
#
_cell.length_a   1.000
_cell.length_b   1.000
_cell.length_c   1.000
_cell.angle_alpha   90.00
_cell.angle_beta   90.00
_cell.angle_gamma   90.00
#
_symmetry.space_group_name_H-M   'P 1'
#
loop_
_entity.id
_entity.type
_entity.pdbx_description
1 polymer ?
#
loop_
_entity_poly.entity_id
_entity_poly.type
_entity_poly.pdbx_seq_one_letter_code
_entity_poly.pdbx_strand_id
1 'polypeptide(L)'
;MQDDTHVIVLENIACKLPRAVIVSGPYAFLVSSELASLTFENLRFSIKDGADFFLNLSSDEYQGTVAFVGTSPQQSHGGTFKIELGASLTFGAPVIFMGSSVVAGKRGGAIYNNGYLTFEHSAKFANCSVVSEDGEAPTTPTLKPGISLDDASGLPGTAAAFADAAVSTNVEPAHPVPHWGCGGALYNGESAQASFQDVTWFNDNIAGVGSAGGAVCNEGVASFSSRTYFTGNTVPEHSLYGRGEGGALFTAAGAVTTLVRKANFRNNRSGGEGGAIYSAGITTLQGSGVFYGNMAWGWASGRGGHVFSSGVFEVKRDTSFRSGRASHDGGALFVSDIGEACFDGELGFHGNEAARQCHDVYDASSKTVCLSVG
;
A
#
# COMPACT_ATOMS: atom_id res chain seq x y z
N MET A 1 -20.55 -32.62 12.65
CA MET A 1 -20.03 -31.33 12.17
C MET A 1 -21.25 -30.48 11.92
N GLN A 2 -21.60 -29.66 12.91
CA GLN A 2 -22.73 -28.75 12.85
C GLN A 2 -22.22 -27.51 12.11
N ASP A 3 -22.93 -27.14 11.05
CA ASP A 3 -22.57 -26.04 10.15
C ASP A 3 -22.93 -24.72 10.85
N ASP A 4 -22.12 -24.33 11.84
CA ASP A 4 -22.36 -23.14 12.68
C ASP A 4 -21.90 -21.87 11.94
N THR A 5 -22.44 -21.67 10.73
CA THR A 5 -22.30 -20.40 10.01
C THR A 5 -23.28 -19.40 10.62
N HIS A 6 -22.75 -18.35 11.26
CA HIS A 6 -23.55 -17.26 11.79
C HIS A 6 -23.73 -16.18 10.71
N VAL A 7 -24.91 -16.10 10.12
CA VAL A 7 -25.24 -15.08 9.12
C VAL A 7 -25.73 -13.81 9.82
N ILE A 8 -25.03 -12.70 9.61
CA ILE A 8 -25.49 -11.36 10.03
C ILE A 8 -26.03 -10.65 8.79
N VAL A 9 -27.35 -10.65 8.64
CA VAL A 9 -28.04 -9.92 7.57
C VAL A 9 -28.16 -8.44 7.96
N LEU A 10 -27.49 -7.54 7.23
CA LEU A 10 -27.51 -6.09 7.51
C LEU A 10 -28.64 -5.37 6.75
N GLU A 11 -29.87 -5.88 6.80
CA GLU A 11 -30.98 -5.33 5.99
C GLU A 11 -31.66 -4.10 6.62
N ASN A 12 -31.39 -3.76 7.89
CA ASN A 12 -32.10 -2.66 8.57
C ASN A 12 -31.35 -2.05 9.78
N ILE A 13 -30.04 -1.80 9.69
CA ILE A 13 -29.33 -1.08 10.77
C ILE A 13 -29.53 0.43 10.64
N ALA A 14 -30.70 0.92 11.07
CA ALA A 14 -31.05 2.34 11.11
C ALA A 14 -30.71 3.04 12.44
N CYS A 15 -29.98 2.38 13.36
CA CYS A 15 -29.67 2.92 14.69
C CYS A 15 -28.15 2.90 14.94
N LYS A 16 -27.62 4.03 15.46
CA LYS A 16 -26.22 4.25 15.91
C LYS A 16 -25.34 3.00 15.79
N LEU A 17 -24.65 2.88 14.66
CA LEU A 17 -23.74 1.75 14.42
C LEU A 17 -22.76 1.62 15.60
N PRO A 18 -22.54 0.41 16.13
CA PRO A 18 -21.50 0.21 17.13
C PRO A 18 -20.17 0.68 16.54
N ARG A 19 -19.34 1.41 17.31
CA ARG A 19 -18.05 1.90 16.80
C ARG A 19 -17.04 0.76 16.57
N ALA A 20 -17.29 -0.41 17.13
CA ALA A 20 -16.45 -1.59 16.98
C ALA A 20 -17.30 -2.87 16.96
N VAL A 21 -16.95 -3.78 16.07
CA VAL A 21 -17.47 -5.14 15.93
C VAL A 21 -16.33 -6.10 16.23
N ILE A 22 -16.54 -7.03 17.15
CA ILE A 22 -15.57 -8.07 17.47
C ILE A 22 -16.13 -9.40 16.96
N VAL A 23 -15.31 -10.08 16.16
CA VAL A 23 -15.60 -11.35 15.53
C VAL A 23 -14.56 -12.34 16.07
N SER A 24 -15.01 -13.35 16.81
CA SER A 24 -14.14 -14.22 17.62
C SER A 24 -14.72 -15.62 17.74
N GLY A 25 -13.84 -16.62 17.74
CA GLY A 25 -14.17 -18.05 17.80
C GLY A 25 -14.03 -18.72 16.43
N PRO A 26 -14.13 -20.06 16.35
CA PRO A 26 -13.92 -20.84 15.12
C PRO A 26 -15.14 -20.80 14.19
N TYR A 27 -15.78 -19.65 14.08
CA TYR A 27 -17.05 -19.47 13.38
C TYR A 27 -16.86 -18.70 12.09
N ALA A 28 -17.70 -19.01 11.11
CA ALA A 28 -17.85 -18.23 9.89
C ALA A 28 -18.95 -17.18 10.08
N PHE A 29 -18.60 -15.92 9.83
CA PHE A 29 -19.50 -14.77 9.86
C PHE A 29 -19.72 -14.27 8.44
N LEU A 30 -20.96 -14.39 7.97
CA LEU A 30 -21.37 -13.88 6.67
C LEU A 30 -22.11 -12.55 6.86
N VAL A 31 -21.56 -11.49 6.30
CA VAL A 31 -22.26 -10.23 6.10
C VAL A 31 -22.75 -10.19 4.66
N SER A 32 -24.08 -10.26 4.49
CA SER A 32 -24.74 -10.12 3.19
C SER A 32 -25.74 -8.96 3.21
N SER A 33 -25.93 -8.34 2.05
CA SER A 33 -26.96 -7.34 1.81
C SER A 33 -27.42 -7.41 0.36
N GLU A 34 -28.72 -7.24 0.15
CA GLU A 34 -29.32 -7.05 -1.18
C GLU A 34 -29.12 -5.63 -1.71
N LEU A 35 -28.56 -4.72 -0.90
CA LEU A 35 -28.29 -3.36 -1.31
C LEU A 35 -27.16 -3.32 -2.35
N ALA A 36 -27.36 -2.49 -3.38
CA ALA A 36 -26.33 -2.18 -4.37
C ALA A 36 -25.14 -1.40 -3.77
N SER A 37 -25.24 -0.87 -2.56
CA SER A 37 -24.06 -0.33 -1.86
C SER A 37 -24.24 -0.33 -0.36
N LEU A 38 -23.13 -0.51 0.35
CA LEU A 38 -23.04 -0.37 1.80
C LEU A 38 -21.94 0.63 2.13
N THR A 39 -22.22 1.56 3.04
CA THR A 39 -21.20 2.48 3.56
C THR A 39 -21.14 2.36 5.07
N PHE A 40 -19.93 2.16 5.60
CA PHE A 40 -19.64 2.11 7.01
C PHE A 40 -18.75 3.30 7.40
N GLU A 41 -19.28 4.20 8.21
CA GLU A 41 -18.54 5.36 8.70
C GLU A 41 -17.98 5.08 10.10
N ASN A 42 -16.66 5.22 10.26
CA ASN A 42 -15.96 5.05 11.54
C ASN A 42 -16.24 3.71 12.24
N LEU A 43 -16.57 2.68 11.47
CA LEU A 43 -16.77 1.33 11.95
C LEU A 43 -15.45 0.58 11.96
N ARG A 44 -15.22 -0.17 13.03
CA ARG A 44 -14.05 -1.03 13.16
C ARG A 44 -14.43 -2.49 13.33
N PHE A 45 -13.63 -3.37 12.74
CA PHE A 45 -13.73 -4.81 12.89
C PHE A 45 -12.44 -5.37 13.49
N SER A 46 -12.58 -6.22 14.49
CA SER A 46 -11.49 -7.03 15.03
C SER A 46 -11.84 -8.49 14.85
N ILE A 47 -11.11 -9.19 13.99
CA ILE A 47 -11.34 -10.59 13.62
C ILE A 47 -10.22 -11.42 14.23
N LYS A 48 -10.55 -12.37 15.10
CA LYS A 48 -9.58 -13.07 15.95
C LYS A 48 -10.01 -14.48 16.30
N ASP A 49 -9.13 -15.20 17.00
CA ASP A 49 -9.40 -16.52 17.57
C ASP A 49 -9.88 -17.56 16.53
N GLY A 50 -9.32 -17.49 15.31
CA GLY A 50 -9.65 -18.41 14.22
C GLY A 50 -10.95 -18.11 13.46
N ALA A 51 -11.54 -16.93 13.66
CA ALA A 51 -12.78 -16.56 12.98
C ALA A 51 -12.57 -16.30 11.49
N ASP A 52 -13.56 -16.72 10.70
CA ASP A 52 -13.67 -16.41 9.28
C ASP A 52 -14.73 -15.33 9.09
N PHE A 53 -14.34 -14.19 8.51
CA PHE A 53 -15.29 -13.10 8.20
C PHE A 53 -15.40 -12.92 6.70
N PHE A 54 -16.60 -13.09 6.18
CA PHE A 54 -16.91 -12.94 4.76
C PHE A 54 -17.89 -11.80 4.57
N LEU A 55 -17.51 -10.81 3.75
CA LEU A 55 -18.35 -9.69 3.38
C LEU A 55 -18.68 -9.76 1.91
N ASN A 56 -19.97 -9.89 1.60
CA ASN A 56 -20.47 -10.00 0.24
C ASN A 56 -21.74 -9.17 0.03
N LEU A 57 -21.98 -8.74 -1.20
CA LEU A 57 -23.22 -8.11 -1.62
C LEU A 57 -23.94 -9.10 -2.55
N SER A 58 -25.13 -9.54 -2.15
CA SER A 58 -25.80 -10.70 -2.73
C SER A 58 -26.52 -10.42 -4.05
N SER A 59 -26.18 -9.36 -4.77
CA SER A 59 -26.85 -9.08 -6.04
C SER A 59 -26.21 -9.89 -7.17
N ASP A 60 -27.03 -10.65 -7.90
CA ASP A 60 -26.68 -11.51 -9.04
C ASP A 60 -25.92 -10.81 -10.20
N GLU A 61 -25.68 -9.50 -10.13
CA GLU A 61 -25.06 -8.68 -11.18
C GLU A 61 -23.73 -7.99 -10.80
N TYR A 62 -23.08 -8.28 -9.66
CA TYR A 62 -21.76 -7.70 -9.28
C TYR A 62 -21.66 -6.16 -9.29
N GLN A 63 -22.78 -5.43 -9.27
CA GLN A 63 -22.78 -3.95 -9.29
C GLN A 63 -22.58 -3.33 -7.90
N GLY A 64 -22.50 -4.17 -6.86
CA GLY A 64 -22.44 -3.73 -5.46
C GLY A 64 -21.09 -3.13 -5.07
N THR A 65 -21.04 -2.06 -4.27
CA THR A 65 -19.79 -1.59 -3.65
C THR A 65 -19.91 -1.41 -2.14
N VAL A 66 -18.87 -1.81 -1.42
CA VAL A 66 -18.75 -1.66 0.04
C VAL A 66 -17.72 -0.58 0.34
N ALA A 67 -18.13 0.48 1.03
CA ALA A 67 -17.25 1.58 1.40
C ALA A 67 -17.03 1.63 2.91
N PHE A 68 -15.78 1.81 3.31
CA PHE A 68 -15.36 2.12 4.67
C PHE A 68 -14.76 3.51 4.69
N VAL A 69 -15.38 4.41 5.43
CA VAL A 69 -14.95 5.81 5.54
C VAL A 69 -14.47 6.07 6.95
N GLY A 70 -13.16 6.28 7.11
CA GLY A 70 -12.57 6.73 8.36
C GLY A 70 -12.46 8.24 8.40
N THR A 71 -12.95 8.87 9.46
CA THR A 71 -12.84 10.32 9.67
C THR A 71 -12.04 10.68 10.92
N SER A 72 -11.49 9.68 11.64
CA SER A 72 -10.68 9.92 12.83
C SER A 72 -9.62 8.83 13.02
N PRO A 73 -8.39 9.21 13.39
CA PRO A 73 -7.31 8.26 13.69
C PRO A 73 -7.65 7.29 14.82
N GLN A 74 -7.33 6.02 14.61
CA GLN A 74 -7.53 4.98 15.60
C GLN A 74 -6.29 4.74 16.48
N GLN A 75 -6.52 4.52 17.78
CA GLN A 75 -5.47 4.26 18.79
C GLN A 75 -4.94 2.81 18.77
N SER A 76 -5.14 2.11 17.67
CA SER A 76 -4.93 0.66 17.54
C SER A 76 -4.55 0.32 16.12
N HIS A 77 -3.89 -0.83 15.93
CA HIS A 77 -3.59 -1.32 14.59
C HIS A 77 -4.86 -1.58 13.77
N GLY A 78 -4.82 -1.22 12.49
CA GLY A 78 -5.96 -1.32 11.58
C GLY A 78 -7.00 -0.24 11.87
N GLY A 79 -7.05 0.81 11.04
CA GLY A 79 -8.05 1.88 11.21
C GLY A 79 -9.48 1.41 10.93
N THR A 80 -9.65 0.38 10.10
CA THR A 80 -10.94 -0.27 9.84
C THR A 80 -10.93 -1.74 10.24
N PHE A 81 -9.93 -2.51 9.79
CA PHE A 81 -9.85 -3.95 10.07
C PHE A 81 -8.56 -4.31 10.79
N LYS A 82 -8.69 -5.09 11.86
CA LYS A 82 -7.60 -5.82 12.50
C LYS A 82 -7.88 -7.32 12.39
N ILE A 83 -7.02 -8.02 11.67
CA ILE A 83 -7.08 -9.48 11.50
C ILE A 83 -5.93 -10.07 12.32
N GLU A 84 -6.26 -10.93 13.29
CA GLU A 84 -5.26 -11.59 14.12
C GLU A 84 -4.79 -12.91 13.51
N LEU A 85 -3.75 -13.49 14.10
CA LEU A 85 -3.17 -14.75 13.62
C LEU A 85 -4.24 -15.86 13.63
N GLY A 86 -4.32 -16.59 12.51
CA GLY A 86 -5.26 -17.69 12.32
C GLY A 86 -6.67 -17.26 11.91
N ALA A 87 -7.01 -15.96 11.95
CA ALA A 87 -8.29 -15.45 11.44
C ALA A 87 -8.23 -15.19 9.93
N SER A 88 -9.39 -15.15 9.29
CA SER A 88 -9.52 -14.78 7.87
C SER A 88 -10.54 -13.67 7.61
N LEU A 89 -10.26 -12.86 6.60
CA LEU A 89 -11.15 -11.83 6.05
C LEU A 89 -11.21 -11.97 4.54
N THR A 90 -12.41 -12.14 3.99
CA THR A 90 -12.65 -12.16 2.55
C THR A 90 -13.69 -11.12 2.16
N PHE A 91 -13.34 -10.29 1.17
CA PHE A 91 -14.27 -9.40 0.48
C PHE A 91 -14.69 -10.05 -0.84
N GLY A 92 -15.92 -10.55 -0.87
CA GLY A 92 -16.60 -11.09 -2.06
C GLY A 92 -17.28 -10.02 -2.92
N ALA A 93 -17.10 -8.74 -2.59
CA ALA A 93 -17.61 -7.61 -3.37
C ALA A 93 -16.54 -6.52 -3.53
N PRO A 94 -16.65 -5.65 -4.57
CA PRO A 94 -15.82 -4.45 -4.69
C PRO A 94 -15.80 -3.61 -3.41
N VAL A 95 -14.62 -3.16 -3.01
CA VAL A 95 -14.44 -2.45 -1.73
C VAL A 95 -13.58 -1.20 -1.83
N ILE A 96 -13.97 -0.16 -1.09
CA ILE A 96 -13.28 1.12 -1.00
C ILE A 96 -12.98 1.43 0.47
N PHE A 97 -11.72 1.73 0.77
CA PHE A 97 -11.27 2.32 2.03
C PHE A 97 -10.87 3.77 1.78
N MET A 98 -11.49 4.70 2.50
CA MET A 98 -11.25 6.13 2.33
C MET A 98 -11.00 6.80 3.67
N GLY A 99 -9.84 7.46 3.82
CA GLY A 99 -9.52 8.24 5.03
C GLY A 99 -9.23 7.41 6.29
N SER A 100 -9.28 6.08 6.21
CA SER A 100 -8.98 5.21 7.35
C SER A 100 -7.57 5.46 7.85
N SER A 101 -7.45 5.76 9.15
CA SER A 101 -6.18 6.15 9.73
C SER A 101 -5.96 5.57 11.12
N VAL A 102 -4.69 5.46 11.49
CA VAL A 102 -4.22 5.07 12.82
C VAL A 102 -3.21 6.07 13.34
N VAL A 103 -3.02 6.15 14.66
CA VAL A 103 -2.00 7.00 15.26
C VAL A 103 -0.59 6.44 15.09
N ALA A 104 0.43 7.27 15.35
CA ALA A 104 1.82 6.87 15.29
C ALA A 104 2.12 5.69 16.23
N GLY A 105 3.10 4.89 15.86
CA GLY A 105 3.35 3.60 16.51
C GLY A 105 2.38 2.49 16.11
N LYS A 106 1.26 2.78 15.44
CA LYS A 106 0.35 1.77 14.89
C LYS A 106 0.61 1.51 13.41
N ARG A 107 0.09 0.39 12.92
CA ARG A 107 0.37 -0.15 11.58
C ARG A 107 -0.94 -0.38 10.85
N GLY A 108 -0.94 -0.23 9.52
CA GLY A 108 -2.10 -0.49 8.67
C GLY A 108 -3.18 0.58 8.83
N GLY A 109 -3.07 1.71 8.11
CA GLY A 109 -4.03 2.80 8.25
C GLY A 109 -5.47 2.38 7.98
N ALA A 110 -5.73 1.53 6.98
CA ALA A 110 -7.01 0.86 6.81
C ALA A 110 -7.03 -0.54 7.43
N ILE A 111 -6.03 -1.37 7.10
CA ILE A 111 -6.03 -2.78 7.45
C ILE A 111 -4.70 -3.16 8.08
N TYR A 112 -4.80 -3.77 9.26
CA TYR A 112 -3.73 -4.55 9.87
C TYR A 112 -4.05 -6.03 9.68
N ASN A 113 -3.27 -6.71 8.84
CA ASN A 113 -3.41 -8.13 8.59
C ASN A 113 -2.29 -8.91 9.29
N ASN A 114 -2.65 -9.82 10.20
CA ASN A 114 -1.75 -10.83 10.75
C ASN A 114 -2.25 -12.26 10.50
N GLY A 115 -3.28 -12.43 9.65
CA GLY A 115 -3.90 -13.69 9.29
C GLY A 115 -4.03 -13.82 7.78
N TYR A 116 -5.21 -14.20 7.29
CA TYR A 116 -5.50 -14.38 5.87
C TYR A 116 -6.44 -13.28 5.36
N LEU A 117 -6.03 -12.54 4.34
CA LEU A 117 -6.80 -11.47 3.73
C LEU A 117 -6.99 -11.74 2.24
N THR A 118 -8.23 -11.77 1.78
CA THR A 118 -8.57 -11.98 0.37
C THR A 118 -9.51 -10.89 -0.14
N PHE A 119 -9.16 -10.30 -1.29
CA PHE A 119 -10.05 -9.50 -2.11
C PHE A 119 -10.34 -10.27 -3.39
N GLU A 120 -11.55 -10.80 -3.52
CA GLU A 120 -11.98 -11.54 -4.72
C GLU A 120 -12.30 -10.58 -5.87
N HIS A 121 -12.67 -9.35 -5.53
CA HIS A 121 -13.00 -8.26 -6.44
C HIS A 121 -12.14 -7.03 -6.23
N SER A 122 -12.41 -6.00 -7.02
CA SER A 122 -11.61 -4.79 -7.04
C SER A 122 -11.54 -4.10 -5.68
N ALA A 123 -10.36 -3.60 -5.31
CA ALA A 123 -10.11 -2.94 -4.03
C ALA A 123 -9.46 -1.57 -4.21
N LYS A 124 -9.94 -0.56 -3.50
CA LYS A 124 -9.39 0.80 -3.54
C LYS A 124 -9.05 1.28 -2.14
N PHE A 125 -7.83 1.78 -1.95
CA PHE A 125 -7.36 2.44 -0.74
C PHE A 125 -6.96 3.87 -1.10
N ALA A 126 -7.68 4.83 -0.55
CA ALA A 126 -7.49 6.24 -0.84
C ALA A 126 -7.32 7.05 0.44
N ASN A 127 -6.24 7.83 0.52
CA ASN A 127 -5.96 8.72 1.65
C ASN A 127 -5.94 7.98 3.00
N CYS A 128 -5.53 6.71 3.03
CA CYS A 128 -5.35 5.99 4.28
C CYS A 128 -4.00 6.39 4.88
N SER A 129 -3.92 6.52 6.21
CA SER A 129 -2.71 7.06 6.83
C SER A 129 -2.34 6.51 8.20
N VAL A 130 -1.06 6.61 8.52
CA VAL A 130 -0.56 6.60 9.90
C VAL A 130 -0.22 8.05 10.26
N VAL A 131 -1.04 8.69 11.09
CA VAL A 131 -0.83 10.09 11.53
C VAL A 131 0.15 10.16 12.71
N SER A 132 0.89 11.26 12.84
CA SER A 132 1.69 11.53 14.05
C SER A 132 0.80 11.69 15.30
N GLU A 133 1.37 11.43 16.48
CA GLU A 133 0.66 11.56 17.78
C GLU A 133 0.09 12.97 18.04
N ASP A 134 0.60 13.99 17.36
CA ASP A 134 0.13 15.37 17.46
C ASP A 134 -1.19 15.64 16.73
N GLY A 135 -1.78 14.63 16.07
CA GLY A 135 -3.11 14.73 15.49
C GLY A 135 -3.21 15.61 14.23
N GLU A 136 -2.10 16.08 13.69
CA GLU A 136 -2.11 16.64 12.34
C GLU A 136 -2.30 15.49 11.35
N ALA A 137 -3.51 15.46 10.75
CA ALA A 137 -3.73 14.72 9.52
C ALA A 137 -2.65 15.12 8.51
N PRO A 138 -2.17 14.19 7.66
CA PRO A 138 -1.22 14.56 6.63
C PRO A 138 -1.75 15.76 5.86
N THR A 139 -0.91 16.78 5.69
CA THR A 139 -1.16 17.89 4.78
C THR A 139 -1.69 17.35 3.46
N THR A 140 -2.79 17.92 2.98
CA THR A 140 -3.48 17.51 1.76
C THR A 140 -2.46 17.38 0.61
N PRO A 141 -2.47 16.29 -0.17
CA PRO A 141 -1.52 16.11 -1.26
C PRO A 141 -1.65 17.25 -2.28
N THR A 142 -0.62 18.09 -2.42
CA THR A 142 -0.49 18.99 -3.56
C THR A 142 -0.26 18.17 -4.82
N LEU A 143 -1.28 18.05 -5.68
CA LEU A 143 -1.09 17.60 -7.06
C LEU A 143 -0.19 18.62 -7.77
N LYS A 144 0.99 18.19 -8.26
CA LYS A 144 1.77 19.00 -9.20
C LYS A 144 1.00 19.12 -10.53
N PRO A 145 0.90 20.33 -11.12
CA PRO A 145 0.33 20.50 -12.47
C PRO A 145 1.15 19.68 -13.47
N GLY A 146 0.50 18.76 -14.20
CA GLY A 146 1.14 17.98 -15.27
C GLY A 146 0.81 16.48 -15.34
N ILE A 147 0.03 15.93 -14.41
CA ILE A 147 -0.43 14.53 -14.49
C ILE A 147 -1.64 14.47 -15.44
N SER A 148 -1.42 14.03 -16.68
CA SER A 148 -2.50 13.57 -17.53
C SER A 148 -3.04 12.21 -17.01
N LEU A 149 -4.36 12.11 -16.90
CA LEU A 149 -5.12 10.92 -16.50
C LEU A 149 -5.54 10.05 -17.71
N ASP A 150 -4.79 10.06 -18.81
CA ASP A 150 -5.22 9.43 -20.08
C ASP A 150 -5.14 7.89 -20.11
N ASP A 151 -5.08 7.19 -18.98
CA ASP A 151 -5.21 5.71 -18.92
C ASP A 151 -6.23 5.25 -17.86
N ALA A 152 -7.11 6.16 -17.41
CA ALA A 152 -8.23 5.87 -16.51
C ALA A 152 -9.56 5.56 -17.25
N SER A 153 -9.54 5.33 -18.57
CA SER A 153 -10.73 5.06 -19.40
C SER A 153 -11.38 3.67 -19.17
N GLY A 154 -11.20 3.07 -18.00
CA GLY A 154 -11.74 1.76 -17.63
C GLY A 154 -12.84 1.79 -16.57
N LEU A 155 -13.26 2.95 -16.08
CA LEU A 155 -14.37 3.07 -15.13
C LEU A 155 -15.56 3.78 -15.77
N PRO A 156 -16.72 3.10 -15.94
CA PRO A 156 -17.98 3.80 -16.15
C PRO A 156 -18.42 4.43 -14.83
N GLY A 157 -18.56 5.76 -14.80
CA GLY A 157 -19.31 6.46 -13.77
C GLY A 157 -18.52 7.40 -12.87
N THR A 158 -18.68 8.69 -13.15
CA THR A 158 -18.47 9.87 -12.29
C THR A 158 -17.04 10.36 -12.05
N ALA A 159 -16.67 11.31 -12.93
CA ALA A 159 -15.67 12.33 -12.67
C ALA A 159 -16.26 13.41 -11.73
N ALA A 160 -15.51 13.80 -10.70
CA ALA A 160 -15.58 15.13 -10.11
C ALA A 160 -14.23 15.48 -9.47
N ALA A 161 -13.71 16.64 -9.87
CA ALA A 161 -12.41 17.19 -9.54
C ALA A 161 -12.37 17.84 -8.15
N PHE A 162 -11.19 17.97 -7.54
CA PHE A 162 -10.91 18.99 -6.53
C PHE A 162 -9.51 19.57 -6.72
N ALA A 163 -9.45 20.91 -6.73
CA ALA A 163 -8.26 21.73 -6.87
C ALA A 163 -8.12 22.69 -5.67
N ASP A 164 -6.86 22.86 -5.25
CA ASP A 164 -6.17 24.08 -4.78
C ASP A 164 -6.08 24.49 -3.29
N ALA A 165 -4.88 25.07 -2.98
CA ALA A 165 -4.42 25.96 -1.87
C ALA A 165 -3.57 25.44 -0.64
N ALA A 166 -2.24 25.62 -0.76
CA ALA A 166 -1.21 26.28 0.11
C ALA A 166 -0.76 25.90 1.59
N VAL A 167 0.53 25.48 1.70
CA VAL A 167 1.75 25.96 2.48
C VAL A 167 1.86 26.16 4.04
N SER A 168 2.89 25.46 4.62
CA SER A 168 3.84 25.66 5.80
C SER A 168 3.32 25.93 7.24
N THR A 169 3.94 25.47 8.37
CA THR A 169 5.34 25.51 8.86
C THR A 169 5.70 24.49 9.98
N ASN A 170 6.98 24.11 10.08
CA ASN A 170 7.68 23.36 11.15
C ASN A 170 7.24 23.62 12.61
N VAL A 171 7.21 22.54 13.44
CA VAL A 171 7.82 22.48 14.80
C VAL A 171 8.19 21.01 15.15
N GLU A 172 9.39 20.82 15.71
CA GLU A 172 9.94 19.68 16.49
C GLU A 172 10.36 20.23 17.88
N PRO A 173 10.75 19.44 18.94
CA PRO A 173 10.83 17.97 19.11
C PRO A 173 10.29 17.42 20.48
N ALA A 174 10.18 16.09 20.62
CA ALA A 174 10.64 15.33 21.81
C ALA A 174 10.76 13.80 21.58
N HIS A 175 11.95 13.26 21.90
CA HIS A 175 12.47 11.86 21.93
C HIS A 175 11.72 10.85 22.85
N PRO A 176 12.10 9.54 22.97
CA PRO A 176 12.96 8.62 22.17
C PRO A 176 12.26 7.29 21.73
N VAL A 177 12.70 6.71 20.59
CA VAL A 177 12.33 5.42 19.90
C VAL A 177 11.59 4.32 20.71
N PRO A 178 10.64 3.52 20.15
CA PRO A 178 10.62 2.92 18.78
C PRO A 178 9.22 2.87 18.10
N HIS A 179 9.13 2.22 16.92
CA HIS A 179 7.94 1.83 16.14
C HIS A 179 7.43 2.84 15.10
N TRP A 180 8.06 2.87 13.93
CA TRP A 180 7.55 3.65 12.80
C TRP A 180 6.33 2.93 12.20
N GLY A 181 5.18 3.60 12.19
CA GLY A 181 3.94 2.99 11.71
C GLY A 181 3.96 2.72 10.20
N CYS A 182 3.92 1.43 9.86
CA CYS A 182 4.14 0.89 8.52
C CYS A 182 2.81 0.67 7.78
N GLY A 183 2.77 0.87 6.46
CA GLY A 183 1.60 0.57 5.63
C GLY A 183 0.47 1.57 5.81
N GLY A 184 0.55 2.73 5.14
CA GLY A 184 -0.48 3.77 5.22
C GLY A 184 -1.87 3.26 4.87
N ALA A 185 -1.99 2.31 3.94
CA ALA A 185 -3.22 1.57 3.68
C ALA A 185 -3.23 0.19 4.36
N LEU A 186 -2.26 -0.64 4.02
CA LEU A 186 -2.21 -2.04 4.43
C LEU A 186 -0.86 -2.35 5.08
N TYR A 187 -0.94 -2.93 6.26
CA TYR A 187 0.16 -3.68 6.85
C TYR A 187 -0.15 -5.18 6.79
N ASN A 188 0.75 -5.96 6.19
CA ASN A 188 0.68 -7.42 6.11
C ASN A 188 1.84 -8.02 6.91
N GLY A 189 1.55 -8.60 8.08
CA GLY A 189 2.54 -9.10 9.03
C GLY A 189 3.30 -10.34 8.56
N GLU A 190 4.36 -10.69 9.30
CA GLU A 190 5.33 -11.73 8.94
C GLU A 190 4.73 -13.09 8.60
N SER A 191 3.72 -13.54 9.36
CA SER A 191 3.02 -14.81 9.12
C SER A 191 1.74 -14.66 8.29
N ALA A 192 1.47 -13.46 7.78
CA ALA A 192 0.21 -13.12 7.13
C ALA A 192 0.26 -13.33 5.63
N GLN A 193 -0.92 -13.58 5.05
CA GLN A 193 -1.11 -13.68 3.61
C GLN A 193 -2.16 -12.66 3.15
N ALA A 194 -1.83 -11.89 2.11
CA ALA A 194 -2.74 -10.99 1.43
C ALA A 194 -2.85 -11.35 -0.05
N SER A 195 -4.07 -11.58 -0.53
CA SER A 195 -4.37 -11.96 -1.92
C SER A 195 -5.34 -10.97 -2.54
N PHE A 196 -4.92 -10.34 -3.63
CA PHE A 196 -5.73 -9.42 -4.43
C PHE A 196 -5.98 -10.07 -5.79
N GLN A 197 -7.20 -10.55 -6.01
CA GLN A 197 -7.53 -11.32 -7.21
C GLN A 197 -7.89 -10.43 -8.41
N ASP A 198 -8.35 -9.21 -8.15
CA ASP A 198 -8.79 -8.25 -9.15
C ASP A 198 -8.08 -6.89 -9.03
N VAL A 199 -8.48 -5.92 -9.87
CA VAL A 199 -7.80 -4.64 -10.01
C VAL A 199 -7.75 -3.90 -8.67
N THR A 200 -6.55 -3.45 -8.30
CA THR A 200 -6.32 -2.82 -6.99
C THR A 200 -5.68 -1.44 -7.15
N TRP A 201 -6.17 -0.47 -6.40
CA TRP A 201 -5.64 0.90 -6.38
C TRP A 201 -5.23 1.33 -4.97
N PHE A 202 -4.01 1.86 -4.86
CA PHE A 202 -3.49 2.54 -3.69
C PHE A 202 -3.16 3.97 -4.09
N ASN A 203 -3.99 4.92 -3.66
CA ASN A 203 -3.86 6.32 -3.99
C ASN A 203 -3.64 7.17 -2.74
N ASP A 204 -2.58 7.98 -2.77
CA ASP A 204 -2.33 9.04 -1.79
C ASP A 204 -2.30 8.53 -0.34
N ASN A 205 -1.84 7.30 -0.14
CA ASN A 205 -1.70 6.71 1.18
C ASN A 205 -0.37 7.15 1.82
N ILE A 206 -0.39 7.35 3.13
CA ILE A 206 0.73 7.98 3.84
C ILE A 206 1.11 7.13 5.06
N ALA A 207 2.32 6.57 5.06
CA ALA A 207 2.87 5.95 6.26
C ALA A 207 3.50 7.01 7.18
N GLY A 208 3.76 6.64 8.44
CA GLY A 208 4.32 7.57 9.42
C GLY A 208 5.73 8.01 9.06
N VAL A 209 6.17 9.15 9.61
CA VAL A 209 7.53 9.69 9.42
C VAL A 209 8.57 8.63 9.80
N GLY A 210 9.56 8.43 8.93
CA GLY A 210 10.63 7.44 9.16
C GLY A 210 10.20 5.98 9.00
N SER A 211 8.99 5.70 8.52
CA SER A 211 8.48 4.33 8.35
C SER A 211 8.78 3.72 6.97
N ALA A 212 7.99 2.72 6.58
CA ALA A 212 8.10 2.01 5.34
C ALA A 212 6.72 1.72 4.72
N GLY A 213 6.69 1.60 3.39
CA GLY A 213 5.51 1.23 2.63
C GLY A 213 4.40 2.26 2.74
N GLY A 214 4.52 3.39 2.03
CA GLY A 214 3.53 4.48 2.12
C GLY A 214 2.10 4.01 1.87
N ALA A 215 1.89 3.04 0.97
CA ALA A 215 0.64 2.30 0.88
C ALA A 215 0.70 0.94 1.58
N VAL A 216 1.63 0.09 1.16
CA VAL A 216 1.69 -1.32 1.55
C VAL A 216 3.02 -1.59 2.22
N CYS A 217 2.94 -2.11 3.44
CA CYS A 217 4.07 -2.68 4.15
C CYS A 217 3.86 -4.18 4.28
N ASN A 218 4.69 -4.96 3.59
CA ASN A 218 4.61 -6.40 3.55
C ASN A 218 5.79 -7.04 4.27
N GLU A 219 5.52 -7.67 5.41
CA GLU A 219 6.43 -8.52 6.16
C GLU A 219 6.19 -10.02 5.90
N GLY A 220 5.04 -10.40 5.33
CA GLY A 220 4.68 -11.78 4.98
C GLY A 220 4.59 -12.04 3.47
N VAL A 221 3.49 -12.67 3.03
CA VAL A 221 3.26 -12.97 1.61
C VAL A 221 2.13 -12.10 1.05
N ALA A 222 2.40 -11.36 -0.02
CA ALA A 222 1.41 -10.58 -0.74
C ALA A 222 1.39 -10.93 -2.23
N SER A 223 0.21 -11.20 -2.79
CA SER A 223 0.03 -11.50 -4.22
C SER A 223 -1.04 -10.61 -4.84
N PHE A 224 -0.70 -10.01 -5.98
CA PHE A 224 -1.59 -9.20 -6.81
C PHE A 224 -1.78 -9.86 -8.16
N SER A 225 -2.90 -10.56 -8.34
CA SER A 225 -3.20 -11.38 -9.52
C SER A 225 -3.66 -10.58 -10.74
N SER A 226 -4.06 -9.31 -10.55
CA SER A 226 -4.56 -8.41 -11.59
C SER A 226 -3.76 -7.10 -11.65
N ARG A 227 -4.22 -6.14 -12.47
CA ARG A 227 -3.55 -4.85 -12.62
C ARG A 227 -3.54 -4.12 -11.28
N THR A 228 -2.41 -3.54 -10.93
CA THR A 228 -2.26 -2.82 -9.65
C THR A 228 -1.70 -1.44 -9.89
N TYR A 229 -2.23 -0.46 -9.16
CA TYR A 229 -1.87 0.95 -9.29
C TYR A 229 -1.47 1.52 -7.94
N PHE A 230 -0.27 2.07 -7.87
CA PHE A 230 0.25 2.83 -6.73
C PHE A 230 0.52 4.25 -7.19
N THR A 231 -0.33 5.20 -6.77
CA THR A 231 -0.23 6.60 -7.19
C THR A 231 -0.13 7.53 -5.98
N GLY A 232 0.85 8.42 -5.95
CA GLY A 232 0.92 9.50 -4.94
C GLY A 232 1.19 9.02 -3.50
N ASN A 233 1.52 7.75 -3.30
CA ASN A 233 1.75 7.22 -1.95
C ASN A 233 3.07 7.75 -1.40
N THR A 234 3.10 8.04 -0.10
CA THR A 234 4.21 8.77 0.51
C THR A 234 4.66 8.16 1.83
N VAL A 235 5.97 8.11 2.02
CA VAL A 235 6.59 8.06 3.35
C VAL A 235 7.32 9.38 3.57
N PRO A 236 6.91 10.21 4.55
CA PRO A 236 7.56 11.48 4.82
C PRO A 236 9.01 11.31 5.28
N GLU A 237 9.86 12.29 4.94
CA GLU A 237 11.26 12.36 5.36
C GLU A 237 11.38 12.57 6.86
N HIS A 238 12.27 11.81 7.50
CA HIS A 238 12.67 12.03 8.87
C HIS A 238 14.00 12.81 8.91
N SER A 239 13.94 14.03 9.44
CA SER A 239 15.04 15.00 9.57
C SER A 239 16.33 14.41 10.16
N LEU A 240 16.21 13.56 11.19
CA LEU A 240 17.37 13.03 11.94
C LEU A 240 17.96 11.70 11.44
N TYR A 241 17.20 10.86 10.74
CA TYR A 241 17.63 9.49 10.46
C TYR A 241 17.67 9.12 8.98
N GLY A 242 17.16 9.97 8.07
CA GLY A 242 17.11 9.64 6.63
C GLY A 242 16.33 8.35 6.36
N ARG A 243 15.34 8.06 7.18
CA ARG A 243 14.52 6.84 7.07
C ARG A 243 13.22 7.16 6.35
N GLY A 244 12.76 6.20 5.57
CA GLY A 244 11.61 6.33 4.70
C GLY A 244 11.75 5.37 3.53
N GLU A 245 11.21 4.18 3.65
CA GLU A 245 11.51 3.07 2.74
C GLU A 245 10.28 2.73 1.88
N GLY A 246 10.38 2.82 0.56
CA GLY A 246 9.30 2.40 -0.33
C GLY A 246 8.09 3.32 -0.25
N GLY A 247 8.06 4.38 -1.05
CA GLY A 247 6.97 5.37 -1.04
C GLY A 247 5.59 4.74 -1.31
N ALA A 248 5.54 3.66 -2.08
CA ALA A 248 4.36 2.84 -2.29
C ALA A 248 4.41 1.52 -1.52
N LEU A 249 5.45 0.74 -1.79
CA LEU A 249 5.54 -0.65 -1.37
C LEU A 249 6.89 -0.90 -0.68
N PHE A 250 6.81 -1.47 0.51
CA PHE A 250 7.95 -2.05 1.21
C PHE A 250 7.74 -3.56 1.34
N THR A 251 8.75 -4.33 0.94
CA THR A 251 8.82 -5.78 1.14
C THR A 251 9.98 -6.09 2.09
N ALA A 252 9.68 -6.51 3.31
CA ALA A 252 10.67 -6.77 4.35
C ALA A 252 11.54 -8.00 4.04
N ALA A 253 12.68 -8.14 4.73
CA ALA A 253 13.50 -9.34 4.63
C ALA A 253 12.70 -10.60 5.00
N GLY A 254 12.82 -11.67 4.21
CA GLY A 254 12.02 -12.90 4.37
C GLY A 254 10.61 -12.83 3.79
N ALA A 255 10.10 -11.64 3.46
CA ALA A 255 8.79 -11.44 2.85
C ALA A 255 8.83 -11.65 1.34
N VAL A 256 7.66 -11.95 0.76
CA VAL A 256 7.49 -12.12 -0.70
C VAL A 256 6.33 -11.26 -1.20
N THR A 257 6.57 -10.50 -2.25
CA THR A 257 5.53 -9.74 -2.96
C THR A 257 5.56 -10.05 -4.45
N THR A 258 4.44 -10.50 -5.00
CA THR A 258 4.30 -10.85 -6.42
C THR A 258 3.24 -10.00 -7.09
N LEU A 259 3.60 -9.33 -8.19
CA LEU A 259 2.67 -8.59 -9.05
C LEU A 259 2.55 -9.31 -10.40
N VAL A 260 1.43 -10.02 -10.58
CA VAL A 260 1.23 -10.98 -11.69
C VAL A 260 0.94 -10.30 -13.01
N ARG A 261 0.15 -9.22 -12.98
CA ARG A 261 -0.20 -8.41 -14.16
C ARG A 261 0.45 -7.03 -14.06
N LYS A 262 0.09 -6.15 -14.99
CA LYS A 262 0.69 -4.82 -15.11
C LYS A 262 0.63 -4.07 -13.78
N ALA A 263 1.78 -3.61 -13.31
CA ALA A 263 1.92 -2.79 -12.11
C ALA A 263 2.34 -1.37 -12.50
N ASN A 264 1.63 -0.36 -11.98
CA ASN A 264 1.92 1.04 -12.25
C ASN A 264 2.27 1.75 -10.95
N PHE A 265 3.47 2.32 -10.89
CA PHE A 265 3.98 3.11 -9.78
C PHE A 265 4.21 4.54 -10.26
N ARG A 266 3.32 5.46 -9.86
CA ARG A 266 3.36 6.85 -10.32
C ARG A 266 3.44 7.83 -9.17
N ASN A 267 4.42 8.73 -9.25
CA ASN A 267 4.56 9.86 -8.33
C ASN A 267 4.56 9.47 -6.85
N ASN A 268 5.06 8.27 -6.52
CA ASN A 268 5.24 7.86 -5.14
C ASN A 268 6.53 8.47 -4.59
N ARG A 269 6.54 8.77 -3.29
CA ARG A 269 7.66 9.45 -2.65
C ARG A 269 8.10 8.73 -1.38
N SER A 270 9.39 8.51 -1.24
CA SER A 270 9.98 8.10 0.03
C SER A 270 10.92 9.17 0.57
N GLY A 271 10.92 9.31 1.89
CA GLY A 271 11.84 10.14 2.66
C GLY A 271 13.26 9.57 2.80
N GLY A 272 13.52 8.43 2.18
CA GLY A 272 14.76 7.69 2.21
C GLY A 272 14.90 6.90 0.91
N GLU A 273 15.07 5.59 1.00
CA GLU A 273 15.38 4.72 -0.12
C GLU A 273 14.11 4.22 -0.83
N GLY A 274 14.21 4.00 -2.15
CA GLY A 274 13.14 3.38 -2.94
C GLY A 274 11.91 4.26 -3.11
N GLY A 275 11.95 5.20 -4.06
CA GLY A 275 10.89 6.21 -4.19
C GLY A 275 9.49 5.61 -4.37
N ALA A 276 9.37 4.49 -5.09
CA ALA A 276 8.17 3.66 -5.10
C ALA A 276 8.34 2.37 -4.31
N ILE A 277 9.36 1.58 -4.62
CA ILE A 277 9.57 0.25 -4.04
C ILE A 277 10.87 0.23 -3.25
N TYR A 278 10.79 -0.28 -2.03
CA TYR A 278 11.95 -0.78 -1.31
C TYR A 278 11.78 -2.30 -1.15
N SER A 279 12.75 -3.07 -1.63
CA SER A 279 12.75 -4.52 -1.54
C SER A 279 13.92 -5.01 -0.68
N ALA A 280 13.65 -5.38 0.58
CA ALA A 280 14.56 -6.16 1.43
C ALA A 280 14.33 -7.68 1.30
N GLY A 281 13.11 -8.09 0.96
CA GLY A 281 12.73 -9.47 0.68
C GLY A 281 12.77 -9.78 -0.82
N ILE A 282 11.78 -10.51 -1.30
CA ILE A 282 11.62 -10.81 -2.73
C ILE A 282 10.44 -10.03 -3.29
N THR A 283 10.69 -9.16 -4.25
CA THR A 283 9.64 -8.48 -5.01
C THR A 283 9.74 -8.86 -6.48
N THR A 284 8.71 -9.52 -7.00
CA THR A 284 8.67 -9.99 -8.40
C THR A 284 7.56 -9.29 -9.18
N LEU A 285 7.93 -8.62 -10.27
CA LEU A 285 7.02 -8.20 -11.33
C LEU A 285 6.94 -9.32 -12.38
N GLN A 286 5.92 -10.17 -12.30
CA GLN A 286 5.69 -11.18 -13.35
C GLN A 286 5.03 -10.55 -14.59
N GLY A 287 4.24 -9.50 -14.39
CA GLY A 287 3.69 -8.65 -15.44
C GLY A 287 4.61 -7.47 -15.78
N SER A 288 4.21 -6.64 -16.74
CA SER A 288 4.96 -5.43 -17.09
C SER A 288 4.91 -4.38 -15.98
N GLY A 289 5.98 -3.60 -15.84
CA GLY A 289 6.08 -2.50 -14.90
C GLY A 289 6.09 -1.12 -15.56
N VAL A 290 5.40 -0.16 -14.96
CA VAL A 290 5.51 1.26 -15.34
C VAL A 290 5.85 2.08 -14.10
N PHE A 291 7.06 2.62 -14.06
CA PHE A 291 7.52 3.53 -13.03
C PHE A 291 7.66 4.93 -13.62
N TYR A 292 6.91 5.89 -13.07
CA TYR A 292 6.91 7.25 -13.58
C TYR A 292 6.93 8.28 -12.44
N GLY A 293 7.91 9.18 -12.46
CA GLY A 293 7.93 10.34 -11.56
C GLY A 293 8.08 10.00 -10.07
N ASN A 294 8.48 8.77 -9.72
CA ASN A 294 8.70 8.41 -8.32
C ASN A 294 10.00 9.04 -7.80
N MET A 295 10.07 9.27 -6.49
CA MET A 295 11.12 10.10 -5.89
C MET A 295 11.61 9.54 -4.55
N ALA A 296 12.91 9.28 -4.45
CA ALA A 296 13.62 9.00 -3.22
C ALA A 296 14.32 10.28 -2.75
N TRP A 297 13.84 10.87 -1.67
CA TRP A 297 14.32 12.15 -1.14
C TRP A 297 14.64 12.04 0.34
N GLY A 298 15.84 11.54 0.61
CA GLY A 298 16.46 11.58 1.94
C GLY A 298 17.81 12.27 1.84
N TRP A 299 18.06 13.25 2.72
CA TRP A 299 19.31 14.04 2.73
C TRP A 299 20.58 13.16 2.64
N ALA A 300 20.60 12.02 3.33
CA ALA A 300 21.77 11.14 3.42
C ALA A 300 21.62 9.78 2.72
N SER A 301 20.42 9.44 2.24
CA SER A 301 20.04 8.06 1.90
C SER A 301 19.11 7.95 0.69
N GLY A 302 18.72 9.04 0.01
CA GLY A 302 17.73 8.97 -1.07
C GLY A 302 18.23 8.29 -2.35
N ARG A 303 18.32 6.95 -2.32
CA ARG A 303 18.78 6.09 -3.41
C ARG A 303 17.60 5.36 -4.06
N GLY A 304 17.74 5.02 -5.34
CA GLY A 304 16.73 4.24 -6.03
C GLY A 304 15.45 5.05 -6.26
N GLY A 305 15.51 6.04 -7.15
CA GLY A 305 14.42 7.00 -7.34
C GLY A 305 13.09 6.34 -7.68
N HIS A 306 13.10 5.17 -8.32
CA HIS A 306 11.94 4.28 -8.37
C HIS A 306 12.06 3.09 -7.42
N VAL A 307 13.18 2.38 -7.48
CA VAL A 307 13.35 1.11 -6.79
C VAL A 307 14.69 1.10 -6.06
N PHE A 308 14.66 0.67 -4.80
CA PHE A 308 15.83 0.28 -4.05
C PHE A 308 15.74 -1.22 -3.72
N SER A 309 16.81 -1.97 -4.00
CA SER A 309 16.90 -3.40 -3.73
C SER A 309 18.06 -3.70 -2.77
N SER A 310 17.72 -4.22 -1.59
CA SER A 310 18.66 -4.90 -0.69
C SER A 310 18.35 -6.39 -0.49
N GLY A 311 17.25 -6.86 -1.06
CA GLY A 311 16.94 -8.27 -1.26
C GLY A 311 16.98 -8.61 -2.73
N VAL A 312 15.89 -9.18 -3.25
CA VAL A 312 15.75 -9.61 -4.63
C VAL A 312 14.63 -8.82 -5.32
N PHE A 313 14.98 -8.11 -6.39
CA PHE A 313 14.02 -7.46 -7.27
C PHE A 313 14.01 -8.12 -8.65
N GLU A 314 12.93 -8.81 -8.99
CA GLU A 314 12.80 -9.51 -10.27
C GLU A 314 11.77 -8.86 -11.18
N VAL A 315 12.12 -8.78 -12.46
CA VAL A 315 11.24 -8.29 -13.52
C VAL A 315 11.21 -9.30 -14.64
N LYS A 316 10.04 -9.89 -14.90
CA LYS A 316 9.89 -10.97 -15.89
C LYS A 316 9.40 -10.51 -17.26
N ARG A 317 9.02 -9.23 -17.39
CA ARG A 317 8.38 -8.65 -18.57
C ARG A 317 8.80 -7.20 -18.74
N ASP A 318 8.50 -6.66 -19.93
CA ASP A 318 8.88 -5.32 -20.32
C ASP A 318 8.50 -4.29 -19.27
N THR A 319 9.47 -3.47 -18.89
CA THR A 319 9.32 -2.51 -17.80
C THR A 319 9.96 -1.19 -18.15
N SER A 320 9.27 -0.10 -17.82
CA SER A 320 9.76 1.25 -18.08
C SER A 320 9.98 2.02 -16.78
N PHE A 321 11.12 2.69 -16.71
CA PHE A 321 11.57 3.57 -15.64
C PHE A 321 11.77 4.97 -16.20
N ARG A 322 10.90 5.89 -15.80
CA ARG A 322 10.84 7.23 -16.39
C ARG A 322 10.77 8.31 -15.34
N SER A 323 11.62 9.32 -15.48
CA SER A 323 11.60 10.51 -14.61
C SER A 323 11.73 10.18 -13.12
N GLY A 324 12.43 9.09 -12.78
CA GLY A 324 12.78 8.76 -11.40
C GLY A 324 13.81 9.73 -10.85
N ARG A 325 13.68 10.09 -9.58
CA ARG A 325 14.59 11.05 -8.93
C ARG A 325 15.14 10.50 -7.63
N ALA A 326 16.46 10.47 -7.52
CA ALA A 326 17.18 10.11 -6.31
C ALA A 326 18.02 11.31 -5.83
N SER A 327 17.92 11.69 -4.56
CA SER A 327 18.82 12.69 -3.94
C SER A 327 20.24 12.15 -3.73
N HIS A 328 20.48 10.88 -4.04
CA HIS A 328 21.79 10.24 -3.96
C HIS A 328 22.09 9.49 -5.28
N ASP A 329 22.04 8.15 -5.29
CA ASP A 329 22.48 7.30 -6.41
C ASP A 329 21.32 6.47 -6.99
N GLY A 330 21.43 6.11 -8.27
CA GLY A 330 20.47 5.21 -8.93
C GLY A 330 19.11 5.89 -9.14
N GLY A 331 19.04 6.83 -10.08
CA GLY A 331 17.83 7.64 -10.29
C GLY A 331 16.60 6.82 -10.68
N ALA A 332 16.77 5.68 -11.36
CA ALA A 332 15.73 4.67 -11.49
C ALA A 332 15.87 3.57 -10.44
N LEU A 333 17.00 2.85 -10.45
CA LEU A 333 17.22 1.66 -9.63
C LEU A 333 18.55 1.78 -8.88
N PHE A 334 18.51 1.44 -7.60
CA PHE A 334 19.70 1.18 -6.81
C PHE A 334 19.67 -0.26 -6.30
N VAL A 335 20.74 -1.01 -6.54
CA VAL A 335 20.98 -2.34 -5.98
C VAL A 335 22.10 -2.21 -4.95
N SER A 336 21.82 -2.55 -3.70
CA SER A 336 22.81 -2.48 -2.61
C SER A 336 23.85 -3.60 -2.69
N ASP A 337 24.87 -3.54 -1.83
CA ASP A 337 25.98 -4.49 -1.78
C ASP A 337 25.55 -5.95 -1.56
N ILE A 338 24.42 -6.15 -0.89
CA ILE A 338 23.80 -7.45 -0.61
C ILE A 338 22.60 -7.78 -1.51
N GLY A 339 22.14 -6.81 -2.32
CA GLY A 339 20.96 -6.94 -3.16
C GLY A 339 21.21 -7.70 -4.47
N GLU A 340 20.11 -8.01 -5.13
CA GLU A 340 20.06 -8.63 -6.46
C GLU A 340 18.94 -7.99 -7.28
N ALA A 341 19.18 -7.85 -8.58
CA ALA A 341 18.15 -7.44 -9.52
C ALA A 341 18.26 -8.25 -10.83
N CYS A 342 17.17 -8.91 -11.21
CA CYS A 342 17.12 -9.82 -12.35
C CYS A 342 16.03 -9.40 -13.32
N PHE A 343 16.38 -9.32 -14.60
CA PHE A 343 15.51 -8.81 -15.66
C PHE A 343 15.46 -9.80 -16.82
N ASP A 344 14.24 -10.26 -17.13
CA ASP A 344 13.94 -11.17 -18.24
C ASP A 344 13.14 -10.52 -19.38
N GLY A 345 12.78 -9.24 -19.25
CA GLY A 345 12.06 -8.48 -20.27
C GLY A 345 12.83 -7.23 -20.72
N GLU A 346 12.30 -6.51 -21.71
CA GLU A 346 12.92 -5.28 -22.19
C GLU A 346 12.82 -4.16 -21.13
N LEU A 347 13.93 -3.44 -20.92
CA LEU A 347 13.98 -2.32 -19.98
C LEU A 347 14.14 -0.99 -20.71
N GLY A 348 13.22 -0.06 -20.44
CA GLY A 348 13.30 1.31 -20.92
C GLY A 348 13.64 2.28 -19.79
N PHE A 349 14.75 3.01 -19.92
CA PHE A 349 15.15 4.07 -18.97
C PHE A 349 15.13 5.43 -19.66
N HIS A 350 14.36 6.38 -19.14
CA HIS A 350 14.24 7.72 -19.75
C HIS A 350 14.12 8.84 -18.73
N GLY A 351 15.06 9.79 -18.80
CA GLY A 351 14.99 11.03 -18.03
C GLY A 351 15.07 10.84 -16.52
N ASN A 352 15.70 9.76 -16.05
CA ASN A 352 15.94 9.55 -14.64
C ASN A 352 17.11 10.42 -14.16
N GLU A 353 17.07 10.82 -12.89
CA GLU A 353 18.03 11.75 -12.29
C GLU A 353 18.53 11.23 -10.94
N ALA A 354 19.85 11.23 -10.77
CA ALA A 354 20.51 10.99 -9.49
C ALA A 354 21.40 12.21 -9.19
N ALA A 355 21.40 12.68 -7.94
CA ALA A 355 22.21 13.84 -7.56
C ALA A 355 23.71 13.52 -7.49
N ARG A 356 24.08 12.24 -7.38
CA ARG A 356 25.47 11.80 -7.24
C ARG A 356 25.91 10.87 -8.37
N GLN A 357 25.55 9.59 -8.32
CA GLN A 357 26.04 8.59 -9.28
C GLN A 357 24.90 7.85 -9.98
N CYS A 358 25.14 7.55 -11.26
CA CYS A 358 24.31 6.71 -12.12
C CYS A 358 22.83 7.14 -12.17
N HIS A 359 22.50 7.97 -13.17
CA HIS A 359 21.15 8.48 -13.39
C HIS A 359 20.08 7.39 -13.55
N ASP A 360 20.42 6.25 -14.15
CA ASP A 360 19.49 5.13 -14.33
C ASP A 360 19.71 4.05 -13.27
N VAL A 361 20.74 3.22 -13.42
CA VAL A 361 20.99 2.07 -12.53
C VAL A 361 22.33 2.25 -11.81
N TYR A 362 22.29 2.22 -10.48
CA TYR A 362 23.47 2.06 -9.65
C TYR A 362 23.48 0.66 -9.04
N ASP A 363 24.52 -0.12 -9.33
CA ASP A 363 24.73 -1.44 -8.75
C ASP A 363 25.95 -1.40 -7.83
N ALA A 364 25.70 -1.46 -6.53
CA ALA A 364 26.72 -1.58 -5.49
C ALA A 364 27.06 -3.04 -5.19
N SER A 365 26.30 -3.98 -5.73
CA SER A 365 26.40 -5.38 -5.39
C SER A 365 27.68 -5.99 -5.96
N SER A 366 28.26 -6.91 -5.18
CA SER A 366 29.24 -7.87 -5.72
C SER A 366 28.54 -9.04 -6.45
N LYS A 367 27.21 -9.06 -6.39
CA LYS A 367 26.33 -10.01 -7.05
C LYS A 367 25.88 -9.44 -8.39
N THR A 368 25.27 -10.28 -9.21
CA THR A 368 25.04 -9.97 -10.62
C THR A 368 23.72 -9.24 -10.80
N VAL A 369 23.70 -8.10 -11.49
CA VAL A 369 22.51 -7.70 -12.26
C VAL A 369 22.35 -8.70 -13.40
N CYS A 370 21.40 -9.62 -13.25
CA CYS A 370 21.17 -10.65 -14.25
C CYS A 370 20.32 -10.06 -15.38
N LEU A 371 20.89 -9.97 -16.57
CA LEU A 371 20.15 -9.69 -17.79
C LEU A 371 20.03 -11.01 -18.54
N SER A 372 18.82 -11.58 -18.61
CA SER A 372 18.59 -12.63 -19.59
C SER A 372 18.30 -11.96 -20.92
N VAL A 373 19.13 -12.29 -21.93
CA VAL A 373 18.96 -11.77 -23.28
C VAL A 373 17.85 -12.61 -23.93
N GLY A 374 16.67 -11.99 -24.08
CA GLY A 374 15.51 -12.57 -24.78
C GLY A 374 15.66 -12.57 -26.29
#